data_AF-A0A546Y2V9-F1
#
_entry.id   AF-A0A546Y2V9-F1
#
_cell.length_a   1.000
_cell.length_b   1.000
_cell.length_c   1.000
_cell.angle_alpha   90.00
_cell.angle_beta   90.00
_cell.angle_gamma   90.00
#
_symmetry.space_group_name_H-M   'P 1'
#
loop_
_entity.id
_entity.type
_entity.pdbx_description
1 polymer ?
#
loop_
_entity_poly.entity_id
_entity_poly.type
_entity_poly.pdbx_seq_one_letter_code
_entity_poly.pdbx_strand_id
1 'polypeptide(L)'
;MAASSQPIDAAALAALRPGMPVAAVEKAMGSSWRAPAPHKGGVIDILQNTYGVVVRIDRNGLVGRIDFNSRFKHTIAGVPMEMELADLRNSLPDMQIGEESKLQRNTRFGTMRLAEGMLIARISYDSVSEIIISNPDAEYAEPTAPPYPAASGAPGAPFSDPNLKLAVMSALLRFKMLDLGTPEQLATHVLGRPVDLEQDGYDLIPQALDYLVRYPLTDEQLAAVDWVQFDGGEEIYPYAWYFWSGEEGVFDIRDTSDIHLCVNLRGISVISMIDRFDLRTLVPLPKLEWVSINVPSENLRALLDMPSLKKAGRFKASHATSEILDKLEERGVKVN
;
A
#
# COMPACT_ATOMS: atom_id res chain seq x y z
N MET A 1 15.43 -11.64 -17.90
CA MET A 1 15.88 -10.33 -18.40
C MET A 1 16.59 -9.63 -17.26
N ALA A 2 17.73 -8.96 -17.51
CA ALA A 2 18.48 -8.25 -16.47
C ALA A 2 17.62 -7.10 -15.92
N ALA A 3 17.41 -7.07 -14.61
CA ALA A 3 16.70 -5.97 -13.96
C ALA A 3 17.40 -4.64 -14.29
N SER A 4 16.65 -3.66 -14.79
CA SER A 4 17.16 -2.31 -15.03
C SER A 4 17.67 -1.72 -13.72
N SER A 5 18.92 -1.24 -13.69
CA SER A 5 19.48 -0.55 -12.52
C SER A 5 19.12 0.95 -12.48
N GLN A 6 18.29 1.42 -13.42
CA GLN A 6 17.90 2.82 -13.51
C GLN A 6 16.76 3.12 -12.53
N PRO A 7 16.75 4.31 -11.88
CA PRO A 7 15.65 4.72 -11.02
C PRO A 7 14.36 4.90 -11.84
N ILE A 8 13.24 5.01 -11.13
CA ILE A 8 11.93 5.32 -11.73
C ILE A 8 12.00 6.67 -12.46
N ASP A 9 11.55 6.72 -13.70
CA ASP A 9 11.48 7.93 -14.52
C ASP A 9 10.04 8.46 -14.56
N ALA A 10 9.74 9.45 -13.71
CA ALA A 10 8.41 10.04 -13.63
C ALA A 10 7.98 10.77 -14.91
N ALA A 11 8.92 11.33 -15.68
CA ALA A 11 8.60 11.96 -16.95
C ALA A 11 8.21 10.91 -17.99
N ALA A 12 8.92 9.77 -18.03
CA ALA A 12 8.54 8.64 -18.87
C ALA A 12 7.20 8.03 -18.47
N LEU A 13 6.90 7.91 -17.16
CA LEU A 13 5.59 7.47 -16.67
C LEU A 13 4.48 8.41 -17.15
N ALA A 14 4.66 9.73 -17.01
CA ALA A 14 3.70 10.75 -17.47
C ALA A 14 3.51 10.74 -19.00
N ALA A 15 4.49 10.22 -19.75
CA ALA A 15 4.46 10.09 -21.21
C ALA A 15 3.85 8.78 -21.71
N LEU A 16 3.58 7.79 -20.84
CA LEU A 16 2.92 6.54 -21.24
C LEU A 16 1.56 6.83 -21.87
N ARG A 17 1.22 6.12 -22.95
CA ARG A 17 -0.06 6.21 -23.65
C ARG A 17 -0.57 4.84 -24.08
N PRO A 18 -1.89 4.67 -24.26
CA PRO A 18 -2.41 3.48 -24.87
C PRO A 18 -1.78 3.20 -26.25
N GLY A 19 -1.60 1.92 -26.58
CA GLY A 19 -0.90 1.46 -27.79
C GLY A 19 0.62 1.37 -27.66
N MET A 20 1.23 1.94 -26.61
CA MET A 20 2.66 1.74 -26.35
C MET A 20 2.94 0.29 -25.91
N PRO A 21 4.09 -0.30 -26.25
CA PRO A 21 4.44 -1.66 -25.83
C PRO A 21 4.78 -1.70 -24.33
N VAL A 22 4.61 -2.88 -23.70
CA VAL A 22 4.99 -3.12 -22.29
C VAL A 22 6.45 -2.73 -21.98
N ALA A 23 7.36 -2.82 -22.96
CA ALA A 23 8.75 -2.39 -22.81
C ALA A 23 8.91 -0.90 -22.46
N ALA A 24 7.96 -0.05 -22.85
CA ALA A 24 7.93 1.36 -22.44
C ALA A 24 7.63 1.49 -20.93
N VAL A 25 6.75 0.65 -20.41
CA VAL A 25 6.41 0.58 -18.98
C VAL A 25 7.60 0.07 -18.17
N GLU A 26 8.25 -1.01 -18.62
CA GLU A 26 9.48 -1.54 -18.02
C GLU A 26 10.57 -0.47 -17.93
N LYS A 27 10.80 0.26 -19.02
CA LYS A 27 11.78 1.35 -19.06
C LYS A 27 11.43 2.47 -18.07
N ALA A 28 10.17 2.88 -18.00
CA ALA A 28 9.72 3.96 -17.12
C ALA A 28 9.78 3.58 -15.62
N MET A 29 9.49 2.31 -15.30
CA MET A 29 9.52 1.81 -13.92
C MET A 29 10.95 1.49 -13.43
N GLY A 30 11.90 1.29 -14.34
CA GLY A 30 13.30 1.05 -13.99
C GLY A 30 13.47 -0.13 -13.03
N SER A 31 14.19 0.09 -11.93
CA SER A 31 14.48 -0.92 -10.90
C SER A 31 13.25 -1.45 -10.16
N SER A 32 12.11 -0.77 -10.26
CA SER A 32 10.85 -1.22 -9.65
C SER A 32 10.01 -2.10 -10.57
N TRP A 33 10.43 -2.31 -11.82
CA TRP A 33 9.75 -3.18 -12.76
C TRP A 33 9.70 -4.62 -12.23
N ARG A 34 8.49 -5.19 -12.25
CA ARG A 34 8.25 -6.63 -12.13
C ARG A 34 7.18 -6.99 -13.14
N ALA A 35 7.38 -8.09 -13.87
CA ALA A 35 6.40 -8.56 -14.82
C ALA A 35 5.06 -8.84 -14.09
N PRO A 36 3.91 -8.42 -14.65
CA PRO A 36 2.62 -8.69 -14.03
C PRO A 36 2.37 -10.19 -13.99
N ALA A 37 1.89 -10.68 -12.85
CA ALA A 37 1.52 -12.08 -12.73
C ALA A 37 0.31 -12.38 -13.64
N PRO A 38 0.24 -13.58 -14.27
CA PRO A 38 -0.83 -13.90 -15.23
C PRO A 38 -2.24 -13.69 -14.68
N HIS A 39 -2.47 -14.02 -13.41
CA HIS A 39 -3.77 -13.88 -12.75
C HIS A 39 -4.22 -12.43 -12.55
N LYS A 40 -3.33 -11.44 -12.70
CA LYS A 40 -3.68 -10.01 -12.59
C LYS A 40 -4.34 -9.44 -13.83
N GLY A 41 -4.52 -10.21 -14.91
CA GLY A 41 -5.24 -9.74 -16.09
C GLY A 41 -4.60 -8.52 -16.76
N GLY A 42 -3.26 -8.45 -16.73
CA GLY A 42 -2.45 -7.37 -17.30
C GLY A 42 -2.24 -6.15 -16.39
N VAL A 43 -2.76 -6.16 -15.16
CA VAL A 43 -2.58 -5.04 -14.20
C VAL A 43 -1.17 -5.02 -13.62
N ILE A 44 -0.56 -3.83 -13.63
CA ILE A 44 0.74 -3.50 -13.04
C ILE A 44 0.51 -2.36 -12.05
N ASP A 45 0.47 -2.70 -10.76
CA ASP A 45 0.07 -1.82 -9.64
C ASP A 45 1.19 -1.55 -8.62
N ILE A 46 2.42 -1.92 -8.96
CA ILE A 46 3.60 -1.85 -8.07
C ILE A 46 3.86 -0.42 -7.57
N LEU A 47 3.56 0.59 -8.40
CA LEU A 47 3.78 2.00 -8.07
C LEU A 47 2.52 2.71 -7.56
N GLN A 48 1.42 2.00 -7.36
CA GLN A 48 0.14 2.59 -6.96
C GLN A 48 0.24 3.38 -5.65
N ASN A 49 0.87 2.79 -4.64
CA ASN A 49 0.93 3.37 -3.30
C ASN A 49 2.11 4.33 -3.09
N THR A 50 3.11 4.28 -3.98
CA THR A 50 4.34 5.09 -3.89
C THR A 50 4.32 6.30 -4.82
N TYR A 51 3.96 6.11 -6.10
CA TYR A 51 3.90 7.18 -7.11
C TYR A 51 2.48 7.49 -7.57
N GLY A 52 1.51 6.62 -7.29
CA GLY A 52 0.14 6.83 -7.73
C GLY A 52 -0.15 6.37 -9.15
N VAL A 53 0.61 5.40 -9.68
CA VAL A 53 0.48 4.94 -11.07
C VAL A 53 0.06 3.48 -11.13
N VAL A 54 -0.96 3.19 -11.92
CA VAL A 54 -1.37 1.83 -12.32
C VAL A 54 -1.41 1.76 -13.84
N VAL A 55 -0.86 0.69 -14.41
CA VAL A 55 -0.92 0.43 -15.85
C VAL A 55 -1.65 -0.88 -16.07
N ARG A 56 -2.50 -0.96 -17.10
CA ARG A 56 -3.10 -2.22 -17.55
C ARG A 56 -2.72 -2.51 -18.99
N ILE A 57 -2.10 -3.67 -19.18
CA ILE A 57 -1.72 -4.22 -20.48
C ILE A 57 -2.90 -5.01 -21.06
N ASP A 58 -3.17 -4.79 -22.34
CA ASP A 58 -4.19 -5.49 -23.10
C ASP A 58 -3.72 -6.89 -23.54
N ARG A 59 -4.60 -7.66 -24.20
CA ARG A 59 -4.29 -9.01 -24.70
C ARG A 59 -3.19 -9.05 -25.76
N ASN A 60 -2.86 -7.93 -26.39
CA ASN A 60 -1.81 -7.80 -27.40
C ASN A 60 -0.46 -7.38 -26.82
N GLY A 61 -0.36 -7.22 -25.49
CA GLY A 61 0.87 -6.76 -24.84
C GLY A 61 1.10 -5.25 -24.95
N LEU A 62 0.07 -4.49 -25.31
CA LEU A 62 0.09 -3.04 -25.41
C LEU A 62 -0.54 -2.42 -24.18
N VAL A 63 -0.14 -1.20 -23.83
CA VAL A 63 -0.82 -0.41 -22.82
C VAL A 63 -2.25 -0.16 -23.30
N GLY A 64 -3.24 -0.62 -22.52
CA GLY A 64 -4.66 -0.35 -22.78
C GLY A 64 -5.20 0.77 -21.92
N ARG A 65 -4.68 0.91 -20.68
CA ARG A 65 -5.10 1.90 -19.70
C ARG A 65 -3.98 2.30 -18.77
N ILE A 66 -3.95 3.56 -18.37
CA ILE A 66 -3.08 4.09 -17.33
C ILE A 66 -3.92 4.96 -16.40
N ASP A 67 -3.75 4.76 -15.10
CA ASP A 67 -4.40 5.51 -14.04
C ASP A 67 -3.33 6.23 -13.22
N PHE A 68 -3.53 7.53 -13.03
CA PHE A 68 -2.69 8.40 -12.20
C PHE A 68 -3.57 8.99 -11.09
N ASN A 69 -3.24 8.75 -9.82
CA ASN A 69 -3.93 9.38 -8.69
C ASN A 69 -3.16 10.59 -8.14
N SER A 70 -3.74 11.25 -7.13
CA SER A 70 -3.21 12.46 -6.51
C SER A 70 -1.77 12.35 -5.97
N ARG A 71 -1.20 11.15 -5.80
CA ARG A 71 0.22 10.99 -5.45
C ARG A 71 1.16 11.34 -6.61
N PHE A 72 0.69 11.26 -7.85
CA PHE A 72 1.50 11.55 -9.03
C PHE A 72 1.47 13.04 -9.36
N LYS A 73 2.34 13.82 -8.71
CA LYS A 73 2.42 15.30 -8.80
C LYS A 73 3.05 15.80 -10.10
N HIS A 74 2.53 15.36 -11.24
CA HIS A 74 3.02 15.73 -12.57
C HIS A 74 1.88 16.18 -13.48
N THR A 75 2.26 16.72 -14.64
CA THR A 75 1.32 17.03 -15.74
C THR A 75 1.20 15.82 -16.66
N ILE A 76 -0.03 15.39 -16.92
CA ILE A 76 -0.36 14.23 -17.75
C ILE A 76 -1.21 14.70 -18.93
N ALA A 77 -0.69 14.52 -20.15
CA ALA A 77 -1.36 14.95 -21.39
C ALA A 77 -1.89 16.39 -21.35
N GLY A 78 -1.09 17.31 -20.79
CA GLY A 78 -1.45 18.73 -20.64
C GLY A 78 -2.29 19.07 -19.41
N VAL A 79 -2.71 18.08 -18.61
CA VAL A 79 -3.51 18.25 -17.38
C VAL A 79 -2.61 18.12 -16.15
N PRO A 80 -2.36 19.18 -15.37
CA PRO A 80 -1.66 19.08 -14.09
C PRO A 80 -2.53 18.39 -13.04
N MET A 81 -1.95 17.44 -12.30
CA MET A 81 -2.57 16.92 -11.08
C MET A 81 -2.78 18.06 -10.07
N GLU A 82 -3.89 18.04 -9.33
CA GLU A 82 -4.35 19.09 -8.40
C GLU A 82 -4.67 20.45 -9.05
N MET A 83 -4.77 20.53 -10.38
CA MET A 83 -5.29 21.74 -11.02
C MET A 83 -6.71 22.03 -10.55
N GLU A 84 -6.98 23.28 -10.20
CA GLU A 84 -8.30 23.76 -9.81
C GLU A 84 -9.26 23.78 -11.01
N LEU A 85 -10.54 23.49 -10.74
CA LEU A 85 -11.58 23.36 -11.75
C LEU A 85 -11.75 24.64 -12.58
N ALA A 86 -11.59 25.81 -11.96
CA ALA A 86 -11.68 27.10 -12.64
C ALA A 86 -10.55 27.25 -13.68
N ASP A 87 -9.32 26.89 -13.30
CA ASP A 87 -8.16 26.97 -14.18
C ASP A 87 -8.17 25.88 -15.25
N LEU A 88 -8.71 24.71 -14.92
CA LEU A 88 -8.91 23.62 -15.88
C LEU A 88 -9.81 24.04 -17.03
N ARG A 89 -10.93 24.71 -16.73
CA ARG A 89 -11.86 25.26 -17.75
C ARG A 89 -11.21 26.29 -18.65
N ASN A 90 -10.28 27.09 -18.10
CA ASN A 90 -9.61 28.15 -18.83
C ASN A 90 -8.46 27.63 -19.70
N SER A 91 -7.69 26.68 -19.18
CA SER A 91 -6.47 26.18 -19.82
C SER A 91 -6.72 25.05 -20.81
N LEU A 92 -7.80 24.28 -20.63
CA LEU A 92 -8.17 23.14 -21.46
C LEU A 92 -9.62 23.25 -21.92
N PRO A 93 -9.96 24.21 -22.82
CA PRO A 93 -11.32 24.45 -23.27
C PRO A 93 -11.94 23.26 -24.02
N ASP A 94 -11.11 22.37 -24.58
CA ASP A 94 -11.55 21.15 -25.27
C ASP A 94 -11.98 20.04 -24.29
N MET A 95 -11.68 20.18 -23.01
CA MET A 95 -12.11 19.23 -21.98
C MET A 95 -13.58 19.47 -21.64
N GLN A 96 -14.42 18.46 -21.88
CA GLN A 96 -15.83 18.49 -21.53
C GLN A 96 -16.00 18.13 -20.06
N ILE A 97 -16.35 19.12 -19.24
CA ILE A 97 -16.60 18.92 -17.81
C ILE A 97 -18.08 18.68 -17.58
N GLY A 98 -18.41 17.50 -17.07
CA GLY A 98 -19.78 17.11 -16.72
C GLY A 98 -20.32 17.81 -15.47
N GLU A 99 -21.60 17.54 -15.19
CA GLU A 99 -22.24 17.92 -13.94
C GLU A 99 -21.62 17.18 -12.74
N GLU A 100 -21.98 17.63 -11.54
CA GLU A 100 -21.58 16.94 -10.31
C GLU A 100 -22.24 15.56 -10.21
N SER A 101 -21.46 14.57 -9.78
CA SER A 101 -21.90 13.21 -9.57
C SER A 101 -22.97 13.13 -8.48
N LYS A 102 -24.12 12.52 -8.81
CA LYS A 102 -25.19 12.26 -7.84
C LYS A 102 -24.81 11.20 -6.80
N LEU A 103 -23.83 10.36 -7.11
CA LEU A 103 -23.36 9.27 -6.25
C LEU A 103 -22.19 9.70 -5.36
N GLN A 104 -21.34 10.61 -5.85
CA GLN A 104 -20.14 11.08 -5.17
C GLN A 104 -20.20 12.60 -5.05
N ARG A 105 -20.58 13.10 -3.86
CA ARG A 105 -20.63 14.53 -3.58
C ARG A 105 -19.29 15.20 -3.90
N ASN A 106 -19.35 16.43 -4.40
CA ASN A 106 -18.19 17.25 -4.78
C ASN A 106 -17.26 16.57 -5.81
N THR A 107 -17.79 15.64 -6.63
CA THR A 107 -17.01 14.98 -7.67
C THR A 107 -17.58 15.29 -9.05
N ARG A 108 -16.72 15.71 -9.99
CA ARG A 108 -17.03 15.92 -11.41
C ARG A 108 -16.07 15.11 -12.26
N PHE A 109 -16.46 14.87 -13.51
CA PHE A 109 -15.61 14.20 -14.49
C PHE A 109 -15.40 15.11 -15.70
N GLY A 110 -14.15 15.38 -16.03
CA GLY A 110 -13.72 15.97 -17.30
C GLY A 110 -13.37 14.87 -18.29
N THR A 111 -13.80 14.99 -19.54
CA THR A 111 -13.41 14.05 -20.61
C THR A 111 -12.80 14.80 -21.79
N MET A 112 -11.80 14.20 -22.42
CA MET A 112 -11.11 14.75 -23.58
C MET A 112 -10.66 13.63 -24.51
N ARG A 113 -10.85 13.80 -25.83
CA ARG A 113 -10.35 12.84 -26.81
C ARG A 113 -8.87 13.12 -27.08
N LEU A 114 -8.06 12.09 -27.03
CA LEU A 114 -6.66 12.11 -27.47
C LEU A 114 -6.52 11.32 -28.78
N ALA A 115 -5.38 11.43 -29.46
CA ALA A 115 -5.12 10.66 -30.67
C ALA A 115 -5.05 9.14 -30.35
N GLU A 116 -4.51 8.83 -29.18
CA GLU A 116 -4.24 7.51 -28.62
C GLU A 116 -5.40 6.92 -27.80
N GLY A 117 -6.50 7.66 -27.58
CA GLY A 117 -7.60 7.17 -26.75
C GLY A 117 -8.45 8.27 -26.13
N MET A 118 -8.93 8.03 -24.92
CA MET A 118 -9.72 8.97 -24.13
C MET A 118 -9.01 9.28 -22.83
N LEU A 119 -8.99 10.57 -22.47
CA LEU A 119 -8.59 11.05 -21.16
C LEU A 119 -9.84 11.34 -20.33
N ILE A 120 -9.82 10.89 -19.08
CA ILE A 120 -10.82 11.20 -18.06
C ILE A 120 -10.08 11.81 -16.87
N ALA A 121 -10.48 13.00 -16.43
CA ALA A 121 -10.01 13.62 -15.21
C ALA A 121 -11.12 13.56 -14.15
N ARG A 122 -10.87 12.92 -13.01
CA ARG A 122 -11.72 13.06 -11.82
C ARG A 122 -11.34 14.36 -11.13
N ILE A 123 -12.33 15.18 -10.84
CA ILE A 123 -12.19 16.43 -10.11
C ILE A 123 -12.93 16.24 -8.80
N SER A 124 -12.22 16.25 -7.67
CA SER A 124 -12.78 16.09 -6.33
C SER A 124 -12.50 17.33 -5.51
N TYR A 125 -13.53 17.87 -4.86
CA TYR A 125 -13.43 19.14 -4.13
C TYR A 125 -12.78 20.25 -4.97
N ASP A 126 -13.23 20.35 -6.22
CA ASP A 126 -12.77 21.32 -7.23
C ASP A 126 -11.30 21.21 -7.67
N SER A 127 -10.56 20.18 -7.27
CA SER A 127 -9.21 19.91 -7.76
C SER A 127 -9.11 18.59 -8.51
N VAL A 128 -8.27 18.51 -9.55
CA VAL A 128 -7.98 17.26 -10.27
C VAL A 128 -7.33 16.25 -9.31
N SER A 129 -7.98 15.12 -9.08
CA SER A 129 -7.55 14.10 -8.10
C SER A 129 -7.14 12.77 -8.75
N GLU A 130 -7.59 12.53 -9.99
CA GLU A 130 -7.24 11.34 -10.77
C GLU A 130 -7.26 11.68 -12.26
N ILE A 131 -6.34 11.10 -13.02
CA ILE A 131 -6.28 11.19 -14.48
C ILE A 131 -6.17 9.77 -15.02
N ILE A 132 -7.06 9.40 -15.93
CA ILE A 132 -7.09 8.09 -16.58
C ILE A 132 -6.94 8.32 -18.07
N ILE A 133 -6.01 7.62 -18.70
CA ILE A 133 -5.93 7.55 -20.17
C ILE A 133 -6.17 6.11 -20.59
N SER A 134 -7.17 5.89 -21.44
CA SER A 134 -7.54 4.54 -21.90
C SER A 134 -7.82 4.49 -23.39
N ASN A 135 -7.50 3.34 -23.99
CA ASN A 135 -8.06 2.94 -25.27
C ASN A 135 -9.40 2.22 -25.00
N PRO A 136 -10.55 2.77 -25.46
CA PRO A 136 -11.85 2.13 -25.24
C PRO A 136 -11.99 0.78 -25.95
N ASP A 137 -11.18 0.52 -26.97
CA ASP A 137 -11.21 -0.72 -27.76
C ASP A 137 -10.22 -1.78 -27.23
N ALA A 138 -9.49 -1.49 -26.14
CA ALA A 138 -8.55 -2.44 -25.56
C ALA A 138 -9.27 -3.58 -24.85
N GLU A 139 -8.92 -4.82 -25.22
CA GLU A 139 -9.39 -6.03 -24.56
C GLU A 139 -8.38 -6.53 -23.53
N TYR A 140 -8.84 -6.94 -22.36
CA TYR A 140 -7.97 -7.39 -21.28
C TYR A 140 -8.12 -8.88 -21.02
N ALA A 141 -7.06 -9.49 -20.48
CA ALA A 141 -7.22 -10.79 -19.83
C ALA A 141 -8.08 -10.62 -18.57
N GLU A 142 -8.96 -11.59 -18.34
CA GLU A 142 -9.78 -11.63 -17.13
C GLU A 142 -8.90 -11.97 -15.92
N PRO A 143 -8.94 -11.17 -14.84
CA PRO A 143 -8.24 -11.51 -13.62
C PRO A 143 -8.78 -12.80 -13.01
N THR A 144 -7.88 -13.60 -12.43
CA THR A 144 -8.22 -14.80 -11.66
C THR A 144 -7.66 -14.67 -10.25
N ALA A 145 -8.01 -15.61 -9.37
CA ALA A 145 -7.36 -15.70 -8.07
C ALA A 145 -5.85 -15.99 -8.25
N PRO A 146 -4.98 -15.46 -7.37
CA PRO A 146 -3.58 -15.85 -7.33
C PRO A 146 -3.43 -17.34 -6.97
N PRO A 147 -2.26 -17.93 -7.26
CA PRO A 147 -1.93 -19.23 -6.70
C PRO A 147 -1.76 -19.11 -5.19
N TYR A 148 -2.62 -19.79 -4.44
CA TYR A 148 -2.52 -19.86 -2.99
C TYR A 148 -1.59 -21.01 -2.57
N PRO A 149 -0.45 -20.72 -1.91
CA PRO A 149 0.37 -21.77 -1.34
C PRO A 149 -0.39 -22.48 -0.21
N ALA A 150 -0.01 -23.74 0.05
CA ALA A 150 -0.57 -24.46 1.18
C ALA A 150 -0.18 -23.77 2.51
N ALA A 151 -1.16 -23.60 3.39
CA ALA A 151 -0.91 -23.20 4.77
C ALA A 151 0.06 -24.19 5.42
N SER A 152 1.07 -23.68 6.13
CA SER A 152 2.13 -24.51 6.71
C SER A 152 2.65 -23.96 8.03
N GLY A 153 3.28 -24.84 8.82
CA GLY A 153 3.88 -24.46 10.10
C GLY A 153 2.87 -24.15 11.20
N ALA A 154 3.40 -23.65 12.33
CA ALA A 154 2.59 -23.16 13.44
C ALA A 154 1.92 -21.81 13.09
N PRO A 155 0.76 -21.49 13.67
CA PRO A 155 0.18 -20.16 13.57
C PRO A 155 1.20 -19.09 13.99
N GLY A 156 1.34 -18.05 13.17
CA GLY A 156 2.29 -16.95 13.38
C GLY A 156 3.66 -17.16 12.76
N ALA A 157 4.07 -18.40 12.45
CA ALA A 157 5.42 -18.66 11.94
C ALA A 157 5.77 -17.79 10.71
N PRO A 158 6.96 -17.18 10.67
CA PRO A 158 8.10 -17.37 11.57
C PRO A 158 8.05 -16.57 12.88
N PHE A 159 7.02 -15.77 13.11
CA PHE A 159 6.81 -15.02 14.34
C PHE A 159 6.15 -15.89 15.41
N SER A 160 6.45 -15.62 16.67
CA SER A 160 5.80 -16.27 17.82
C SER A 160 4.37 -15.76 18.01
N ASP A 161 4.08 -14.53 17.57
CA ASP A 161 2.76 -13.90 17.64
C ASP A 161 2.06 -13.89 16.26
N PRO A 162 0.88 -14.52 16.14
CA PRO A 162 0.10 -14.53 14.90
C PRO A 162 -0.31 -13.15 14.39
N ASN A 163 -0.60 -12.20 15.27
CA ASN A 163 -1.07 -10.88 14.90
C ASN A 163 0.08 -9.96 14.50
N LEU A 164 1.28 -10.16 15.06
CA LEU A 164 2.50 -9.54 14.52
C LEU A 164 2.74 -9.96 13.06
N LYS A 165 2.55 -11.25 12.76
CA LYS A 165 2.61 -11.74 11.38
C LYS A 165 1.60 -11.04 10.48
N LEU A 166 0.35 -10.88 10.92
CA LEU A 166 -0.67 -10.17 10.12
C LEU A 166 -0.26 -8.71 9.85
N ALA A 167 0.28 -8.00 10.84
CA ALA A 167 0.78 -6.64 10.65
C ALA A 167 1.92 -6.57 9.60
N VAL A 168 2.82 -7.55 9.62
CA VAL A 168 3.89 -7.68 8.60
C VAL A 168 3.30 -8.01 7.22
N MET A 169 2.31 -8.90 7.15
CA MET A 169 1.61 -9.21 5.89
C MET A 169 0.90 -7.98 5.33
N SER A 170 0.29 -7.14 6.17
CA SER A 170 -0.30 -5.85 5.76
C SER A 170 0.73 -4.95 5.09
N ALA A 171 1.92 -4.82 5.69
CA ALA A 171 3.00 -4.04 5.07
C ALA A 171 3.39 -4.59 3.70
N LEU A 172 3.50 -5.92 3.56
CA LEU A 172 3.82 -6.55 2.28
C LEU A 172 2.72 -6.35 1.22
N LEU A 173 1.44 -6.42 1.61
CA LEU A 173 0.31 -6.11 0.71
C LEU A 173 0.38 -4.66 0.23
N ARG A 174 0.59 -3.72 1.16
CA ARG A 174 0.69 -2.29 0.86
C ARG A 174 1.79 -1.98 -0.15
N PHE A 175 2.94 -2.62 -0.06
CA PHE A 175 4.06 -2.42 -0.98
C PHE A 175 4.08 -3.43 -2.15
N LYS A 176 3.00 -4.21 -2.32
CA LYS A 176 2.83 -5.19 -3.40
C LYS A 176 3.98 -6.23 -3.42
N MET A 177 4.49 -6.59 -2.25
CA MET A 177 5.47 -7.66 -2.02
C MET A 177 4.81 -8.99 -1.60
N LEU A 178 3.51 -8.94 -1.33
CA LEU A 178 2.63 -10.08 -1.15
C LEU A 178 1.40 -9.88 -2.05
N ASP A 179 0.91 -10.97 -2.63
CA ASP A 179 -0.29 -10.97 -3.47
C ASP A 179 -1.27 -12.04 -2.97
N LEU A 180 -2.36 -11.58 -2.35
CA LEU A 180 -3.47 -12.42 -1.88
C LEU A 180 -4.72 -12.27 -2.76
N GLY A 181 -4.64 -11.53 -3.87
CA GLY A 181 -5.81 -11.22 -4.69
C GLY A 181 -6.72 -10.21 -4.00
N THR A 182 -8.03 -10.41 -4.09
CA THR A 182 -9.02 -9.67 -3.29
C THR A 182 -9.43 -10.48 -2.06
N PRO A 183 -9.98 -9.84 -1.01
CA PRO A 183 -10.60 -10.56 0.11
C PRO A 183 -11.58 -11.66 -0.34
N GLU A 184 -12.41 -11.39 -1.34
CA GLU A 184 -13.41 -12.33 -1.88
C GLU A 184 -12.75 -13.53 -2.56
N GLN A 185 -11.65 -13.31 -3.27
CA GLN A 185 -10.90 -14.39 -3.91
C GLN A 185 -10.28 -15.32 -2.85
N LEU A 186 -9.72 -14.76 -1.77
CA LEU A 186 -9.14 -15.56 -0.70
C LEU A 186 -10.23 -16.31 0.07
N ALA A 187 -11.31 -15.62 0.46
CA ALA A 187 -12.44 -16.22 1.15
C ALA A 187 -13.03 -17.37 0.33
N THR A 188 -13.21 -17.17 -0.98
CA THR A 188 -13.71 -18.23 -1.87
C THR A 188 -12.79 -19.44 -1.91
N HIS A 189 -11.47 -19.23 -1.89
CA HIS A 189 -10.49 -20.31 -1.86
C HIS A 189 -10.58 -21.12 -0.57
N VAL A 190 -10.57 -20.47 0.59
CA VAL A 190 -10.54 -21.16 1.90
C VAL A 190 -11.88 -21.78 2.29
N LEU A 191 -13.00 -21.22 1.80
CA LEU A 191 -14.35 -21.74 2.05
C LEU A 191 -14.78 -22.81 1.03
N GLY A 192 -14.15 -22.84 -0.15
CA GLY A 192 -14.59 -23.71 -1.26
C GLY A 192 -15.93 -23.32 -1.87
N ARG A 193 -16.44 -22.12 -1.57
CA ARG A 193 -17.68 -21.52 -2.10
C ARG A 193 -17.53 -20.01 -2.21
N PRO A 194 -18.30 -19.32 -3.07
CA PRO A 194 -18.35 -17.85 -3.07
C PRO A 194 -18.73 -17.31 -1.69
N VAL A 195 -18.14 -16.15 -1.35
CA VAL A 195 -18.51 -15.39 -0.14
C VAL A 195 -19.87 -14.71 -0.35
N ASP A 196 -20.71 -14.74 0.68
CA ASP A 196 -21.95 -13.96 0.74
C ASP A 196 -21.73 -12.84 1.77
N LEU A 197 -21.53 -11.61 1.31
CA LEU A 197 -21.21 -10.50 2.21
C LEU A 197 -22.32 -10.16 3.21
N GLU A 198 -23.59 -10.47 2.89
CA GLU A 198 -24.70 -10.24 3.81
C GLU A 198 -24.64 -11.20 5.01
N GLN A 199 -24.07 -12.40 4.82
CA GLN A 199 -23.96 -13.43 5.85
C GLN A 199 -22.57 -13.51 6.47
N ASP A 200 -21.53 -13.53 5.63
CA ASP A 200 -20.14 -13.78 6.01
C ASP A 200 -19.38 -12.47 6.35
N GLY A 201 -19.91 -11.30 5.96
CA GLY A 201 -19.15 -10.03 6.04
C GLY A 201 -19.04 -9.43 7.44
N TYR A 202 -20.04 -9.70 8.30
CA TYR A 202 -20.16 -9.09 9.62
C TYR A 202 -19.42 -9.84 10.73
N ASP A 203 -19.00 -11.08 10.47
CA ASP A 203 -18.28 -11.92 11.43
C ASP A 203 -16.87 -12.27 10.92
N LEU A 204 -15.99 -12.62 11.85
CA LEU A 204 -14.71 -13.21 11.52
C LEU A 204 -14.91 -14.55 10.77
N ILE A 205 -14.22 -14.73 9.65
CA ILE A 205 -14.13 -15.99 8.91
C ILE A 205 -12.93 -16.79 9.45
N PRO A 206 -13.12 -17.81 10.31
CA PRO A 206 -12.00 -18.46 11.01
C PRO A 206 -11.05 -19.21 10.07
N GLN A 207 -11.57 -19.75 8.96
CA GLN A 207 -10.76 -20.43 7.94
C GLN A 207 -9.81 -19.47 7.23
N ALA A 208 -10.25 -18.24 6.99
CA ALA A 208 -9.41 -17.20 6.39
C ALA A 208 -8.32 -16.77 7.37
N LEU A 209 -8.68 -16.54 8.64
CA LEU A 209 -7.70 -16.24 9.68
C LEU A 209 -6.65 -17.35 9.84
N ASP A 210 -7.08 -18.62 9.98
CA ASP A 210 -6.16 -19.76 10.12
C ASP A 210 -5.22 -19.88 8.91
N TYR A 211 -5.74 -19.66 7.70
CA TYR A 211 -4.91 -19.63 6.50
C TYR A 211 -3.86 -18.51 6.56
N LEU A 212 -4.25 -17.28 6.88
CA LEU A 212 -3.35 -16.13 6.91
C LEU A 212 -2.24 -16.30 7.96
N VAL A 213 -2.58 -16.74 9.17
CA VAL A 213 -1.58 -16.94 10.23
C VAL A 213 -0.64 -18.11 9.93
N ARG A 214 -0.99 -18.99 9.00
CA ARG A 214 -0.13 -20.10 8.50
C ARG A 214 0.40 -19.88 7.08
N TYR A 215 0.21 -18.68 6.52
CA TYR A 215 0.71 -18.35 5.19
C TYR A 215 2.25 -18.42 5.18
N PRO A 216 2.90 -19.17 4.28
CA PRO A 216 4.35 -19.28 4.27
C PRO A 216 5.01 -18.00 3.75
N LEU A 217 5.62 -17.22 4.65
CA LEU A 217 6.43 -16.05 4.30
C LEU A 217 7.87 -16.47 4.00
N THR A 218 8.47 -15.88 2.96
CA THR A 218 9.89 -16.13 2.61
C THR A 218 10.83 -15.10 3.24
N ASP A 219 12.10 -15.44 3.36
CA ASP A 219 13.13 -14.50 3.84
C ASP A 219 13.23 -13.26 2.95
N GLU A 220 13.04 -13.38 1.63
CA GLU A 220 13.00 -12.21 0.75
C GLU A 220 11.83 -11.28 1.05
N GLN A 221 10.66 -11.84 1.40
CA GLN A 221 9.51 -11.03 1.81
C GLN A 221 9.81 -10.31 3.13
N LEU A 222 10.32 -11.00 4.15
CA LEU A 222 10.69 -10.35 5.42
C LEU A 222 11.74 -9.26 5.22
N ALA A 223 12.72 -9.50 4.36
CA ALA A 223 13.73 -8.52 4.00
C ALA A 223 13.17 -7.36 3.15
N ALA A 224 12.00 -7.50 2.52
CA ALA A 224 11.37 -6.42 1.76
C ALA A 224 10.59 -5.43 2.64
N VAL A 225 10.33 -5.78 3.90
CA VAL A 225 9.60 -4.93 4.85
C VAL A 225 10.50 -3.77 5.29
N ASP A 226 10.16 -2.55 4.89
CA ASP A 226 10.85 -1.32 5.31
C ASP A 226 9.99 -0.41 6.20
N TRP A 227 8.67 -0.63 6.25
CA TRP A 227 7.73 0.13 7.05
C TRP A 227 6.60 -0.77 7.57
N VAL A 228 6.31 -0.71 8.87
CA VAL A 228 5.21 -1.45 9.51
C VAL A 228 4.33 -0.49 10.31
N GLN A 229 3.02 -0.73 10.27
CA GLN A 229 2.04 0.04 11.02
C GLN A 229 1.11 -0.89 11.79
N PHE A 230 0.89 -0.58 13.08
CA PHE A 230 -0.10 -1.25 13.91
C PHE A 230 -1.30 -0.32 14.03
N ASP A 231 -2.34 -0.60 13.27
CA ASP A 231 -3.60 0.13 13.22
C ASP A 231 -4.72 -0.83 12.80
N GLY A 232 -5.97 -0.53 13.14
CA GLY A 232 -7.14 -1.35 12.77
C GLY A 232 -7.58 -1.16 11.31
N GLY A 233 -7.16 -0.08 10.64
CA GLY A 233 -7.43 0.19 9.23
C GLY A 233 -6.41 -0.39 8.25
N GLU A 234 -5.56 -1.32 8.71
CA GLU A 234 -4.54 -1.97 7.89
C GLU A 234 -5.13 -2.96 6.86
N GLU A 235 -4.42 -3.17 5.74
CA GLU A 235 -4.95 -3.84 4.54
C GLU A 235 -5.30 -5.32 4.74
N ILE A 236 -4.74 -5.96 5.78
CA ILE A 236 -4.86 -7.40 5.99
C ILE A 236 -6.20 -7.84 6.58
N TYR A 237 -6.85 -7.03 7.43
CA TYR A 237 -8.01 -7.53 8.20
C TYR A 237 -9.25 -7.82 7.35
N PRO A 238 -9.58 -7.04 6.30
CA PRO A 238 -10.70 -7.38 5.42
C PRO A 238 -10.61 -8.77 4.79
N TYR A 239 -9.41 -9.38 4.71
CA TYR A 239 -9.24 -10.76 4.24
C TYR A 239 -9.79 -11.81 5.19
N ALA A 240 -9.96 -11.49 6.48
CA ALA A 240 -10.55 -12.38 7.49
C ALA A 240 -11.88 -11.86 8.04
N TRP A 241 -12.13 -10.55 8.01
CA TRP A 241 -13.34 -9.92 8.55
C TRP A 241 -13.65 -8.61 7.79
N TYR A 242 -14.60 -8.67 6.84
CA TYR A 242 -14.86 -7.61 5.86
C TYR A 242 -15.31 -6.29 6.47
N PHE A 243 -16.27 -6.36 7.39
CA PHE A 243 -16.88 -5.19 8.02
C PHE A 243 -16.40 -5.01 9.46
N TRP A 244 -15.21 -5.50 9.76
CA TRP A 244 -14.59 -5.31 11.07
C TRP A 244 -14.51 -3.83 11.40
N SER A 245 -15.03 -3.44 12.56
CA SER A 245 -15.07 -2.04 13.00
C SER A 245 -13.71 -1.53 13.49
N GLY A 246 -12.72 -2.41 13.65
CA GLY A 246 -11.47 -2.10 14.34
C GLY A 246 -11.58 -2.22 15.87
N GLU A 247 -12.75 -2.63 16.37
CA GLU A 247 -13.00 -2.92 17.78
C GLU A 247 -12.72 -4.42 18.03
N GLU A 248 -12.87 -4.98 19.23
CA GLU A 248 -12.43 -6.36 19.55
C GLU A 248 -10.91 -6.66 19.54
N GLY A 249 -10.45 -7.38 20.57
CA GLY A 249 -9.03 -7.74 20.75
C GLY A 249 -8.57 -8.99 19.97
N VAL A 250 -9.29 -9.39 18.90
CA VAL A 250 -8.94 -10.62 18.15
C VAL A 250 -7.62 -10.46 17.39
N PHE A 251 -7.35 -9.24 16.93
CA PHE A 251 -6.13 -8.88 16.19
C PHE A 251 -5.08 -8.19 17.08
N ASP A 252 -5.25 -8.19 18.41
CA ASP A 252 -4.28 -7.61 19.33
C ASP A 252 -2.95 -8.39 19.30
N ILE A 253 -1.87 -7.65 19.10
CA ILE A 253 -0.49 -8.13 19.15
C ILE A 253 -0.08 -8.21 20.63
N ARG A 254 0.45 -9.36 21.05
CA ARG A 254 0.87 -9.60 22.44
C ARG A 254 2.38 -9.69 22.58
N ASP A 255 3.07 -10.09 21.53
CA ASP A 255 4.53 -10.18 21.50
C ASP A 255 5.11 -9.54 20.23
N THR A 256 6.09 -8.65 20.42
CA THR A 256 6.80 -7.95 19.34
C THR A 256 8.26 -8.37 19.25
N SER A 257 8.71 -9.37 20.03
CA SER A 257 10.10 -9.79 20.13
C SER A 257 10.70 -10.21 18.78
N ASP A 258 9.88 -10.77 17.89
CA ASP A 258 10.29 -11.27 16.58
C ASP A 258 10.28 -10.20 15.46
N ILE A 259 10.02 -8.92 15.78
CA ILE A 259 10.08 -7.84 14.78
C ILE A 259 11.47 -7.71 14.13
N HIS A 260 12.52 -8.16 14.83
CA HIS A 260 13.90 -8.21 14.33
C HIS A 260 14.08 -9.05 13.05
N LEU A 261 13.14 -9.96 12.74
CA LEU A 261 13.14 -10.72 11.49
C LEU A 261 12.97 -9.82 10.26
N CYS A 262 12.36 -8.64 10.41
CA CYS A 262 12.25 -7.63 9.36
C CYS A 262 13.55 -6.79 9.31
N VAL A 263 14.66 -7.39 8.90
CA VAL A 263 16.02 -6.83 9.01
C VAL A 263 16.23 -5.48 8.30
N ASN A 264 15.35 -5.15 7.34
CA ASN A 264 15.40 -3.90 6.59
C ASN A 264 14.39 -2.85 7.05
N LEU A 265 13.71 -3.07 8.19
CA LEU A 265 12.73 -2.13 8.73
C LEU A 265 13.38 -0.77 9.00
N ARG A 266 12.87 0.25 8.32
CA ARG A 266 13.29 1.66 8.44
C ARG A 266 12.35 2.47 9.27
N GLY A 267 11.10 2.05 9.43
CA GLY A 267 10.24 2.69 10.39
C GLY A 267 9.05 1.89 10.85
N ILE A 268 8.52 2.33 11.99
CA ILE A 268 7.36 1.73 12.64
C ILE A 268 6.43 2.81 13.19
N SER A 269 5.13 2.64 12.96
CA SER A 269 4.08 3.44 13.60
C SER A 269 3.12 2.55 14.36
N VAL A 270 2.99 2.77 15.66
CA VAL A 270 2.08 2.03 16.53
C VAL A 270 0.96 2.96 16.96
N ILE A 271 -0.23 2.79 16.39
CA ILE A 271 -1.40 3.61 16.65
C ILE A 271 -2.34 2.91 17.64
N SER A 272 -2.58 1.61 17.43
CA SER A 272 -3.42 0.74 18.24
C SER A 272 -2.92 -0.72 18.15
N MET A 273 -3.81 -1.71 18.34
CA MET A 273 -3.57 -3.16 18.21
C MET A 273 -2.63 -3.77 19.25
N ILE A 274 -2.23 -3.00 20.26
CA ILE A 274 -1.38 -3.49 21.34
C ILE A 274 -1.56 -2.61 22.58
N ASP A 275 -1.68 -3.23 23.76
CA ASP A 275 -1.86 -2.51 25.02
C ASP A 275 -0.64 -1.66 25.41
N ARG A 276 0.56 -2.18 25.11
CA ARG A 276 1.84 -1.55 25.44
C ARG A 276 2.95 -1.98 24.49
N PHE A 277 3.88 -1.09 24.20
CA PHE A 277 4.98 -1.38 23.30
C PHE A 277 6.34 -1.32 24.00
N ASP A 278 7.09 -2.43 24.00
CA ASP A 278 8.45 -2.48 24.52
C ASP A 278 9.47 -2.03 23.48
N LEU A 279 10.09 -0.88 23.68
CA LEU A 279 11.04 -0.30 22.73
C LEU A 279 12.36 -1.08 22.59
N ARG A 280 12.65 -2.04 23.49
CA ARG A 280 13.84 -2.90 23.36
C ARG A 280 13.78 -3.81 22.15
N THR A 281 12.59 -4.20 21.71
CA THR A 281 12.41 -5.10 20.55
C THR A 281 12.89 -4.44 19.24
N LEU A 282 13.01 -3.11 19.23
CA LEU A 282 13.46 -2.34 18.08
C LEU A 282 15.00 -2.13 18.03
N VAL A 283 15.72 -2.33 19.14
CA VAL A 283 17.18 -2.13 19.21
C VAL A 283 17.95 -3.00 18.20
N PRO A 284 17.58 -4.28 17.96
CA PRO A 284 18.29 -5.12 16.99
C PRO A 284 18.14 -4.68 15.53
N LEU A 285 17.29 -3.70 15.21
CA LEU A 285 17.01 -3.28 13.83
C LEU A 285 18.03 -2.23 13.34
N PRO A 286 19.01 -2.60 12.49
CA PRO A 286 20.13 -1.73 12.18
C PRO A 286 19.76 -0.55 11.28
N LYS A 287 18.64 -0.64 10.55
CA LYS A 287 18.19 0.36 9.57
C LYS A 287 17.05 1.23 10.08
N LEU A 288 16.65 1.10 11.34
CA LEU A 288 15.50 1.80 11.89
C LEU A 288 15.79 3.31 12.01
N GLU A 289 15.08 4.11 11.22
CA GLU A 289 15.23 5.55 11.10
C GLU A 289 14.05 6.32 11.71
N TRP A 290 12.87 5.73 11.78
CA TRP A 290 11.67 6.40 12.28
C TRP A 290 10.83 5.54 13.22
N VAL A 291 10.54 6.07 14.42
CA VAL A 291 9.66 5.45 15.41
C VAL A 291 8.53 6.42 15.77
N SER A 292 7.29 5.94 15.78
CA SER A 292 6.11 6.71 16.21
C SER A 292 5.18 5.83 17.04
N ILE A 293 5.14 6.03 18.37
CA ILE A 293 4.39 5.15 19.29
C ILE A 293 3.30 5.95 19.99
N ASN A 294 2.04 5.69 19.67
CA ASN A 294 0.86 6.37 20.20
C ASN A 294 0.10 5.53 21.26
N VAL A 295 0.76 4.51 21.80
CA VAL A 295 0.28 3.64 22.88
C VAL A 295 1.23 3.75 24.08
N PRO A 296 0.86 3.26 25.28
CA PRO A 296 1.80 3.15 26.39
C PRO A 296 3.11 2.47 25.96
N SER A 297 4.26 3.07 26.25
CA SER A 297 5.56 2.55 25.89
C SER A 297 6.39 2.18 27.12
N GLU A 298 7.15 1.10 27.00
CA GLU A 298 8.11 0.63 28.00
C GLU A 298 9.55 0.81 27.50
N ASN A 299 10.49 0.90 28.44
CA ASN A 299 11.93 0.93 28.16
C ASN A 299 12.39 2.04 27.20
N LEU A 300 11.85 3.25 27.35
CA LEU A 300 12.14 4.40 26.48
C LEU A 300 13.63 4.70 26.29
N ARG A 301 14.48 4.37 27.26
CA ARG A 301 15.95 4.51 27.15
C ARG A 301 16.54 3.78 25.95
N ALA A 302 15.89 2.69 25.48
CA ALA A 302 16.31 1.91 24.32
C ALA A 302 16.42 2.76 23.03
N LEU A 303 15.71 3.88 22.91
CA LEU A 303 15.84 4.79 21.76
C LEU A 303 17.27 5.34 21.60
N LEU A 304 18.00 5.49 22.71
CA LEU A 304 19.39 5.95 22.71
C LEU A 304 20.33 4.89 22.11
N ASP A 305 19.94 3.62 22.14
CA ASP A 305 20.73 2.50 21.62
C ASP A 305 20.43 2.22 20.13
N MET A 306 19.57 3.01 19.49
CA MET A 306 19.22 2.90 18.07
C MET A 306 20.08 3.87 17.25
N PRO A 307 21.18 3.43 16.61
CA PRO A 307 22.17 4.32 16.00
C PRO A 307 21.66 5.03 14.73
N SER A 308 20.72 4.42 14.01
CA SER A 308 20.18 4.94 12.74
C SER A 308 18.96 5.85 12.92
N LEU A 309 18.48 6.03 14.15
CA LEU A 309 17.24 6.74 14.44
C LEU A 309 17.36 8.22 14.06
N LYS A 310 16.47 8.70 13.20
CA LYS A 310 16.39 10.08 12.69
C LYS A 310 15.15 10.82 13.16
N LYS A 311 14.08 10.10 13.47
CA LYS A 311 12.82 10.66 13.96
C LYS A 311 12.20 9.76 15.02
N ALA A 312 11.74 10.35 16.12
CA ALA A 312 11.05 9.65 17.20
C ALA A 312 9.85 10.50 17.66
N GLY A 313 8.72 9.90 18.03
CA GLY A 313 7.64 10.73 18.56
C GLY A 313 6.38 10.02 19.01
N ARG A 314 5.43 10.85 19.46
CA ARG A 314 4.12 10.49 20.06
C ARG A 314 4.17 9.78 21.41
N PHE A 315 5.34 9.78 22.06
CA PHE A 315 5.46 9.22 23.41
C PHE A 315 4.62 10.02 24.40
N LYS A 316 4.03 9.33 25.37
CA LYS A 316 3.34 9.97 26.49
C LYS A 316 4.32 10.86 27.27
N ALA A 317 3.96 12.13 27.44
CA ALA A 317 4.79 13.10 28.14
C ALA A 317 4.99 12.72 29.62
N SER A 318 6.24 12.71 30.07
CA SER A 318 6.65 12.59 31.47
C SER A 318 8.04 13.21 31.64
N HIS A 319 8.45 13.53 32.87
CA HIS A 319 9.79 14.10 33.11
C HIS A 319 10.92 13.16 32.63
N ALA A 320 10.78 11.86 32.88
CA ALA A 320 11.72 10.85 32.40
C ALA A 320 11.72 10.72 30.86
N THR A 321 10.57 10.97 30.23
CA THR A 321 10.47 11.04 28.76
C THR A 321 11.27 12.22 28.24
N SER A 322 11.09 13.42 28.82
CA SER A 322 11.77 14.65 28.38
C SER A 322 13.30 14.50 28.37
N GLU A 323 13.92 13.97 29.43
CA GLU A 323 15.38 13.78 29.46
C GLU A 323 15.92 12.88 28.34
N ILE A 324 15.15 11.87 27.93
CA ILE A 324 15.54 10.96 26.83
C ILE A 324 15.37 11.66 25.49
N LEU A 325 14.27 12.40 25.32
CA LEU A 325 13.98 13.16 24.12
C LEU A 325 15.01 14.28 23.89
N ASP A 326 15.40 15.01 24.93
CA ASP A 326 16.44 16.05 24.84
C ASP A 326 17.78 15.45 24.35
N LYS A 327 18.18 14.29 24.87
CA LYS A 327 19.37 13.57 24.40
C LYS A 327 19.27 13.10 22.96
N LEU A 328 18.08 12.74 22.50
CA LEU A 328 17.85 12.39 21.10
C LEU A 328 17.99 13.64 20.21
N GLU A 329 17.45 14.78 20.63
CA GLU A 329 17.62 16.05 19.91
C GLU A 329 19.08 16.50 19.85
N GLU A 330 19.85 16.35 20.93
CA GLU A 330 21.31 16.58 20.96
C GLU A 330 22.07 15.71 19.95
N ARG A 331 21.58 14.50 19.67
CA ARG A 331 22.10 13.59 18.62
C ARG A 331 21.60 13.96 17.22
N GLY A 332 20.76 14.97 17.08
CA GLY A 332 20.17 15.40 15.80
C GLY A 332 18.93 14.60 15.37
N VAL A 333 18.31 13.85 16.29
CA VAL A 333 17.05 13.14 16.04
C VAL A 333 15.90 14.15 16.15
N LYS A 334 14.98 14.14 15.18
CA LYS A 334 13.76 14.96 15.23
C LYS A 334 12.75 14.34 16.19
N VAL A 335 12.35 15.07 17.22
CA VAL A 335 11.37 14.62 18.20
C VAL A 335 10.03 15.34 18.01
N ASN A 336 8.93 14.58 18.00
CA ASN A 336 7.55 15.08 17.84
C ASN A 336 6.59 14.53 18.90
#